data_AF-A0A7S0A3G6-F1
#
_entry.id   AF-A0A7S0A3G6-F1
#
_cell.length_a   1.000
_cell.length_b   1.000
_cell.length_c   1.000
_cell.angle_alpha   90.00
_cell.angle_beta   90.00
_cell.angle_gamma   90.00
#
_symmetry.space_group_name_H-M   'P 1'
#
loop_
_entity.id
_entity.type
_entity.pdbx_description
1 polymer ?
#
loop_
_entity_poly.entity_id
_entity_poly.type
_entity_poly.pdbx_seq_one_letter_code
_entity_poly.pdbx_strand_id
1 'polypeptide(L)'
;MTSYIKAYEQLIHDQDVADAVERLDLCNHVTIRMHQLYLQSHEVSSAVHHFKIHINMLRSCCTDDDEVLAWRRWHWLAASHQLFAELLEGVAQQVPGIIDQADMWQFPGFHYQSAAAHISRLQQWAREASS
;
A
#
# COMPACT_ATOMS: atom_id res chain seq x y z
N MET A 1 5.49 -11.77 -12.96
CA MET A 1 5.89 -10.46 -12.40
C MET A 1 5.67 -9.32 -13.38
N THR A 2 6.25 -9.37 -14.59
CA THR A 2 6.15 -8.32 -15.62
C THR A 2 4.72 -7.90 -15.99
N SER A 3 3.77 -8.83 -16.05
CA SER A 3 2.37 -8.50 -16.36
C SER A 3 1.68 -7.69 -15.27
N TYR A 4 2.00 -7.92 -13.99
CA TYR A 4 1.44 -7.15 -12.87
C TYR A 4 2.05 -5.75 -12.80
N ILE A 5 3.36 -5.61 -13.05
CA ILE A 5 4.02 -4.29 -13.15
C ILE A 5 3.37 -3.46 -14.26
N LYS A 6 3.19 -4.05 -15.45
CA LYS A 6 2.52 -3.36 -16.57
C LYS A 6 1.08 -2.97 -16.23
N ALA A 7 0.32 -3.85 -15.58
CA ALA A 7 -1.04 -3.55 -15.14
C ALA A 7 -1.06 -2.41 -14.12
N TYR A 8 -0.12 -2.40 -13.18
CA TYR A 8 0.05 -1.31 -12.22
C TYR A 8 0.39 0.02 -12.91
N GLU A 9 1.40 0.02 -13.80
CA GLU A 9 1.79 1.20 -14.58
C GLU A 9 0.63 1.75 -15.42
N GLN A 10 -0.19 0.87 -16.00
CA GLN A 10 -1.38 1.30 -16.73
C GLN A 10 -2.41 1.94 -15.79
N LEU A 11 -2.71 1.31 -14.65
CA LEU A 11 -3.71 1.81 -13.70
C LEU A 11 -3.32 3.16 -13.06
N ILE A 12 -2.02 3.45 -12.91
CA ILE A 12 -1.57 4.74 -12.34
C ILE A 12 -1.50 5.87 -13.39
N HIS A 13 -1.45 5.55 -14.69
CA HIS A 13 -1.26 6.54 -15.76
C HIS A 13 -2.48 6.73 -16.66
N ASP A 14 -3.31 5.70 -16.83
CA ASP A 14 -4.44 5.69 -17.73
C ASP A 14 -5.74 5.95 -16.96
N GLN A 15 -6.26 7.18 -17.09
CA GLN A 15 -7.47 7.58 -16.39
C GLN A 15 -8.75 7.10 -17.06
N ASP A 16 -8.68 6.59 -18.29
CA ASP A 16 -9.84 6.18 -19.09
C ASP A 16 -10.27 4.73 -18.83
N VAL A 17 -9.48 3.97 -18.06
CA VAL A 17 -9.72 2.54 -17.79
C VAL A 17 -10.95 2.29 -16.91
N ALA A 18 -11.16 3.14 -15.90
CA ALA A 18 -12.20 2.99 -14.88
C ALA A 18 -12.40 4.31 -14.13
N ASP A 19 -13.49 4.42 -13.36
CA ASP A 19 -13.68 5.57 -12.47
C ASP A 19 -12.61 5.61 -11.35
N ALA A 20 -12.52 6.74 -10.65
CA ALA A 20 -11.47 6.95 -9.65
C ALA A 20 -11.52 5.92 -8.50
N VAL A 21 -12.72 5.46 -8.11
CA VAL A 21 -12.90 4.49 -7.03
C VAL A 21 -12.48 3.09 -7.49
N GLU A 22 -12.97 2.67 -8.65
CA GLU A 22 -12.65 1.36 -9.22
C GLU A 22 -11.16 1.26 -9.56
N ARG A 23 -10.57 2.32 -10.14
CA ARG A 23 -9.14 2.36 -10.42
C ARG A 23 -8.29 2.28 -9.15
N LEU A 24 -8.71 2.96 -8.08
CA LEU A 24 -8.06 2.87 -6.77
C LEU A 24 -8.11 1.43 -6.22
N ASP A 25 -9.28 0.81 -6.23
CA ASP A 25 -9.45 -0.55 -5.72
C ASP A 25 -8.65 -1.58 -6.56
N LEU A 26 -8.67 -1.46 -7.89
CA LEU A 26 -7.87 -2.30 -8.80
C LEU A 26 -6.36 -2.11 -8.60
N CYS A 27 -5.90 -0.87 -8.46
CA CYS A 27 -4.49 -0.57 -8.24
C CYS A 27 -4.01 -1.19 -6.92
N ASN A 28 -4.77 -1.06 -5.85
CA ASN A 28 -4.45 -1.70 -4.56
C ASN A 28 -4.36 -3.22 -4.69
N HIS A 29 -5.32 -3.85 -5.38
CA HIS A 29 -5.31 -5.29 -5.59
C HIS A 29 -4.07 -5.77 -6.36
N VAL A 30 -3.73 -5.10 -7.46
CA VAL A 30 -2.55 -5.39 -8.27
C VAL A 30 -1.27 -5.22 -7.45
N THR A 31 -1.15 -4.13 -6.70
CA THR A 31 0.01 -3.83 -5.86
C THR A 31 0.24 -4.90 -4.78
N ILE A 32 -0.81 -5.36 -4.09
CA ILE A 32 -0.70 -6.45 -3.10
C ILE A 32 -0.12 -7.70 -3.76
N ARG A 33 -0.62 -8.05 -4.95
CA ARG A 33 -0.13 -9.23 -5.67
C ARG A 33 1.31 -9.06 -6.15
N MET A 34 1.72 -7.86 -6.52
CA MET A 34 3.13 -7.55 -6.83
C MET A 34 4.04 -7.76 -5.64
N HIS A 35 3.68 -7.24 -4.46
CA HIS A 35 4.49 -7.42 -3.24
C HIS A 35 4.66 -8.90 -2.87
N GLN A 36 3.58 -9.69 -2.97
CA GLN A 36 3.65 -11.14 -2.76
C GLN A 36 4.68 -11.79 -3.70
N LEU A 37 4.65 -11.47 -5.00
CA LEU A 37 5.55 -12.04 -5.99
C LEU A 37 7.00 -11.60 -5.79
N TYR A 38 7.25 -10.33 -5.45
CA TYR A 38 8.59 -9.85 -5.12
C TYR A 38 9.17 -10.60 -3.92
N LEU A 39 8.41 -10.69 -2.83
CA LEU A 39 8.89 -11.28 -1.58
C LEU A 39 9.04 -12.80 -1.68
N GLN A 40 8.16 -13.49 -2.43
CA GLN A 40 8.35 -14.91 -2.80
C GLN A 40 9.61 -15.15 -3.62
N SER A 41 10.07 -14.14 -4.37
CA SER A 41 11.30 -14.18 -5.16
C SER A 41 12.50 -13.59 -4.40
N HIS A 42 12.35 -13.29 -3.11
CA HIS A 42 13.36 -12.68 -2.24
C HIS A 42 13.82 -11.28 -2.69
N GLU A 43 13.04 -10.58 -3.52
CA GLU A 43 13.34 -9.25 -4.03
C GLU A 43 12.80 -8.15 -3.09
N VAL A 44 13.27 -8.14 -1.84
CA VAL A 44 12.77 -7.23 -0.79
C VAL A 44 12.91 -5.75 -1.20
N SER A 45 14.06 -5.34 -1.73
CA SER A 45 14.28 -3.95 -2.15
C SER A 45 13.35 -3.51 -3.28
N SER A 46 13.02 -4.40 -4.23
CA SER A 46 12.05 -4.13 -5.30
C SER A 46 10.63 -4.00 -4.76
N ALA A 47 10.28 -4.82 -3.76
CA ALA A 47 9.01 -4.72 -3.05
C ALA A 47 8.89 -3.36 -2.34
N VAL A 48 9.91 -2.96 -1.59
CA VAL A 48 9.98 -1.66 -0.90
C VAL A 48 9.89 -0.49 -1.87
N HIS A 49 10.62 -0.56 -2.98
CA HIS A 49 10.62 0.49 -4.00
C HIS A 49 9.20 0.74 -4.53
N HIS A 50 8.50 -0.32 -4.95
CA HIS A 50 7.14 -0.20 -5.46
C HIS A 50 6.13 0.16 -4.37
N PHE A 51 6.32 -0.33 -3.14
CA PHE A 51 5.49 0.07 -2.00
C PHE A 51 5.54 1.58 -1.78
N LYS A 52 6.74 2.18 -1.81
CA LYS A 52 6.92 3.64 -1.65
C LYS A 52 6.23 4.43 -2.75
N ILE A 53 6.31 3.97 -4.01
CA ILE A 53 5.61 4.59 -5.14
C ILE A 53 4.09 4.52 -4.92
N HIS A 54 3.57 3.35 -4.55
CA HIS A 54 2.14 3.13 -4.33
C HIS A 54 1.59 4.00 -3.20
N ILE A 55 2.27 4.06 -2.05
CA ILE A 55 1.86 4.90 -0.93
C ILE A 55 1.87 6.39 -1.30
N ASN A 56 2.86 6.84 -2.06
CA ASN A 56 2.89 8.22 -2.55
C ASN A 56 1.71 8.50 -3.49
N MET A 57 1.37 7.57 -4.37
CA MET A 57 0.20 7.68 -5.25
C MET A 57 -1.09 7.72 -4.44
N LEU A 58 -1.28 6.83 -3.47
CA LEU A 58 -2.47 6.83 -2.60
C LEU A 58 -2.63 8.16 -1.87
N ARG A 59 -1.54 8.77 -1.41
CA ARG A 59 -1.58 10.08 -0.74
C ARG A 59 -1.98 11.22 -1.68
N SER A 60 -1.68 11.12 -2.97
CA SER A 60 -1.98 12.16 -3.96
C SER A 60 -3.26 11.93 -4.76
N CYS A 61 -3.84 10.73 -4.74
CA CYS A 61 -4.93 10.32 -5.64
C CYS A 61 -6.32 10.89 -5.26
N CYS A 62 -6.53 11.26 -4.00
CA CYS A 62 -7.85 11.69 -3.54
C CYS A 62 -7.78 13.15 -3.07
N THR A 63 -8.80 13.94 -3.40
CA THR A 63 -9.03 15.24 -2.76
C THR A 63 -9.75 15.03 -1.43
N ASP A 64 -9.61 15.98 -0.51
CA ASP A 64 -10.34 15.94 0.78
C ASP A 64 -11.81 16.37 0.63
N ASP A 65 -12.19 16.86 -0.56
CA ASP A 65 -13.54 17.36 -0.86
C ASP A 65 -14.57 16.25 -1.08
N ASP A 66 -14.13 15.02 -1.36
CA ASP A 66 -14.99 13.84 -1.50
C ASP A 66 -14.82 12.94 -0.28
N GLU A 67 -15.85 12.88 0.56
CA GLU A 67 -15.89 12.09 1.79
C GLU A 67 -15.61 10.60 1.58
N VAL A 68 -16.11 10.02 0.48
CA VAL A 68 -15.92 8.61 0.16
C VAL A 68 -14.47 8.36 -0.23
N LEU A 69 -13.89 9.24 -1.05
CA LEU A 69 -12.47 9.14 -1.44
C LEU A 69 -11.53 9.43 -0.26
N ALA A 70 -11.89 10.34 0.63
CA ALA A 70 -11.14 10.60 1.86
C ALA A 70 -11.12 9.36 2.77
N TRP A 71 -12.28 8.73 3.02
CA TRP A 71 -12.35 7.48 3.77
C TRP A 71 -11.53 6.37 3.11
N ARG A 72 -11.71 6.17 1.79
CA ARG A 72 -11.01 5.13 1.02
C ARG A 72 -9.50 5.31 1.05
N ARG A 73 -9.00 6.55 1.00
CA ARG A 73 -7.56 6.85 1.11
C ARG A 73 -6.99 6.31 2.41
N TRP A 74 -7.59 6.66 3.54
CA TRP A 74 -7.09 6.24 4.85
C TRP A 74 -7.22 4.73 5.05
N HIS A 75 -8.33 4.15 4.61
CA HIS A 75 -8.54 2.70 4.59
C HIS A 75 -7.42 2.00 3.81
N TRP A 76 -7.16 2.41 2.57
CA TRP A 76 -6.16 1.77 1.71
C TRP A 76 -4.72 2.01 2.17
N LEU A 77 -4.41 3.17 2.74
CA LEU A 77 -3.11 3.41 3.37
C LEU A 77 -2.88 2.47 4.57
N ALA A 78 -3.88 2.32 5.43
CA ALA A 78 -3.81 1.40 6.56
C ALA A 78 -3.64 -0.05 6.10
N ALA A 79 -4.51 -0.52 5.20
CA ALA A 79 -4.49 -1.88 4.69
C ALA A 79 -3.19 -2.20 3.95
N SER A 80 -2.69 -1.28 3.12
CA SER A 80 -1.42 -1.47 2.40
C SER A 80 -0.25 -1.64 3.35
N HIS A 81 -0.12 -0.77 4.37
CA HIS A 81 0.93 -0.90 5.37
C HIS A 81 0.80 -2.20 6.17
N GLN A 82 -0.39 -2.55 6.65
CA GLN A 82 -0.59 -3.79 7.41
C GLN A 82 -0.18 -5.03 6.59
N LEU A 83 -0.73 -5.17 5.37
CA LEU A 83 -0.45 -6.34 4.52
C LEU A 83 1.03 -6.43 4.15
N PHE A 84 1.67 -5.29 3.88
CA PHE A 84 3.10 -5.30 3.57
C PHE A 84 3.94 -5.70 4.78
N ALA A 85 3.55 -5.29 6.00
CA ALA A 85 4.20 -5.73 7.24
C ALA A 85 4.11 -7.25 7.40
N GLU A 86 2.92 -7.83 7.22
CA GLU A 86 2.67 -9.27 7.32
C GLU A 86 3.51 -10.05 6.30
N LEU A 87 3.64 -9.54 5.06
CA LEU A 87 4.47 -10.18 4.04
C LEU A 87 5.97 -10.09 4.37
N LEU A 88 6.45 -8.94 4.87
CA LEU A 88 7.83 -8.77 5.31
C LEU A 88 8.18 -9.68 6.49
N GLU A 89 7.26 -9.79 7.46
CA GLU A 89 7.41 -10.68 8.61
C GLU A 89 7.47 -12.14 8.15
N GLY A 90 6.59 -12.53 7.22
CA GLY A 90 6.58 -13.86 6.62
C GLY A 90 7.90 -14.21 5.93
N VAL A 91 8.45 -13.31 5.11
CA VAL A 91 9.73 -13.58 4.42
C VAL A 91 10.91 -13.58 5.40
N ALA A 92 10.91 -12.71 6.42
CA ALA A 92 11.97 -12.65 7.43
C ALA A 92 12.03 -13.91 8.29
N GLN A 93 10.88 -14.53 8.58
CA GLN A 93 10.80 -15.81 9.28
C GLN A 93 11.30 -16.98 8.42
N GLN A 94 11.01 -16.95 7.12
CA GLN A 94 11.42 -18.01 6.18
C GLN A 94 12.90 -17.92 5.81
N VAL A 95 13.43 -16.71 5.68
CA VAL A 95 14.81 -16.43 5.26
C VAL A 95 15.46 -15.45 6.25
N PRO A 96 16.05 -15.95 7.35
CA PRO A 96 16.73 -15.10 8.33
C PRO A 96 17.85 -14.27 7.68
N GLY A 97 17.88 -12.98 7.97
CA GLY A 97 18.89 -12.05 7.45
C GLY A 97 18.58 -11.45 6.08
N ILE A 98 17.43 -11.75 5.47
CA ILE A 98 17.00 -11.14 4.20
C ILE A 98 16.64 -9.65 4.33
N ILE A 99 16.25 -9.23 5.54
CA ILE A 99 15.86 -7.85 5.85
C ILE A 99 17.10 -7.01 6.16
N ASP A 100 17.32 -5.97 5.36
CA ASP A 100 18.35 -4.97 5.63
C ASP A 100 17.96 -4.14 6.86
N GLN A 101 18.74 -4.29 7.93
CA GLN A 101 18.50 -3.59 9.19
C GLN A 101 18.80 -2.08 9.12
N ALA A 102 19.45 -1.60 8.05
CA ALA A 102 19.69 -0.18 7.84
C ALA A 102 18.51 0.52 7.14
N ASP A 103 17.63 -0.23 6.47
CA ASP A 103 16.48 0.31 5.75
C ASP A 103 15.19 0.15 6.56
N MET A 104 14.75 1.23 7.19
CA MET A 104 13.51 1.27 7.98
C MET A 104 12.28 0.73 7.21
N TRP A 105 12.24 0.87 5.89
CA TRP A 105 11.12 0.38 5.06
C TRP A 105 11.11 -1.14 4.87
N GLN A 106 12.14 -1.84 5.31
CA GLN A 106 12.16 -3.30 5.33
C GLN A 106 11.72 -3.87 6.68
N PHE A 107 11.48 -3.02 7.69
CA PHE A 107 11.05 -3.47 9.02
C PHE A 107 9.53 -3.57 9.12
N PRO A 108 8.97 -4.76 9.41
CA PRO A 108 7.52 -4.93 9.61
C PRO A 108 6.94 -3.96 10.66
N GLY A 109 7.69 -3.71 11.75
CA GLY A 109 7.27 -2.81 12.83
C GLY A 109 6.96 -1.38 12.37
N PHE A 110 7.75 -0.83 11.44
CA PHE A 110 7.49 0.49 10.85
C PHE A 110 6.14 0.53 10.11
N HIS A 111 5.84 -0.55 9.39
CA HIS A 111 4.59 -0.66 8.64
C HIS A 111 3.38 -0.85 9.57
N TYR A 112 3.47 -1.69 10.60
CA TYR A 112 2.39 -1.81 11.60
C TYR A 112 2.08 -0.49 12.31
N GLN A 113 3.12 0.28 12.69
CA GLN A 113 2.94 1.60 13.28
C GLN A 113 2.25 2.58 12.32
N SER A 114 2.67 2.58 11.05
CA SER A 114 2.07 3.41 10.01
C SER A 114 0.60 3.04 9.76
N ALA A 115 0.28 1.74 9.75
CA ALA A 115 -1.10 1.27 9.62
C ALA A 115 -1.98 1.76 10.78
N ALA A 116 -1.49 1.64 12.02
CA ALA A 116 -2.20 2.11 13.21
C ALA A 116 -2.45 3.64 13.17
N ALA A 117 -1.47 4.41 12.70
CA ALA A 117 -1.61 5.86 12.52
C ALA A 117 -2.72 6.20 11.51
N HIS A 118 -2.79 5.48 10.38
CA HIS A 118 -3.84 5.69 9.37
C HIS A 118 -5.23 5.26 9.86
N ILE A 119 -5.34 4.17 10.63
CA ILE A 119 -6.60 3.78 11.30
C ILE A 119 -7.05 4.86 12.27
N SER A 120 -6.13 5.44 13.04
CA SER A 120 -6.44 6.52 13.98
C SER A 120 -6.97 7.77 13.26
N ARG A 121 -6.42 8.09 12.08
CA ARG A 121 -6.95 9.15 11.21
C ARG A 121 -8.33 8.83 10.65
N LEU A 122 -8.57 7.59 10.24
CA LEU A 122 -9.89 7.14 9.79
C LEU A 122 -10.95 7.28 10.89
N GLN A 123 -10.61 6.91 12.13
CA GLN A 123 -11.48 7.08 13.30
C GLN A 123 -11.74 8.56 13.65
N GLN A 124 -10.75 9.43 13.44
CA GLN A 124 -10.93 10.86 13.62
C GLN A 124 -11.91 11.41 12.56
N TRP A 125 -11.64 11.12 11.29
CA TRP A 125 -12.50 11.52 10.17
C TRP A 125 -13.95 11.06 10.36
N ALA A 126 -14.17 9.80 10.76
CA ALA A 126 -15.52 9.27 10.97
C ALA A 126 -16.29 10.00 12.09
N ARG A 127 -15.59 10.48 13.12
CA ARG A 127 -16.19 11.27 14.20
C ARG A 127 -16.57 12.67 13.72
N GLU A 128 -15.71 13.30 12.92
CA GLU A 128 -15.93 14.63 12.35
C GLU A 128 -17.05 14.63 11.29
N ALA A 129 -17.17 13.57 10.49
CA ALA A 129 -18.25 13.41 9.52
C ALA A 129 -19.62 13.11 10.17
N SER A 130 -19.63 12.67 11.44
CA SER A 130 -20.85 12.34 12.19
C SER A 130 -21.34 13.46 13.10
N SER A 131 -20.63 14.60 13.16
CA SER A 131 -20.92 15.77 14.01
C SER A 131 -21.51 16.92 13.23
#